data_AF-A0A327HYX0-F1
#
_entry.id   AF-A0A327HYX0-F1
#
_cell.length_a   1.000
_cell.length_b   1.000
_cell.length_c   1.000
_cell.angle_alpha   90.00
_cell.angle_beta   90.00
_cell.angle_gamma   90.00
#
_symmetry.space_group_name_H-M   'P 1'
#
loop_
_entity.id
_entity.type
_entity.pdbx_description
1 polymer ?
#
loop_
_entity_poly.entity_id
_entity_poly.type
_entity_poly.pdbx_seq_one_letter_code
_entity_poly.pdbx_strand_id
1 'polypeptide(L)'
;MRVLLAVVFMIISTPLSGCLEVEEDACPDSNCFPLTSDALNEILSDSSSFDVLAYSQMFERLRVQTTSSSTVQGQFGEVHWSVAKDEANQLRSIETRVTLGTYSMNNEVIEGGETTNIRIGNVWFEGRDRAPKYSDPFEEFAQLSSIDPNGEWPPFGFDTTVISGLEWRITGDETSLQQVASATNSSHTIVLELMGDPPIITSIETYAGDEEQFILTISTGEEVELALLDDLERAPLGFAPDSAFLSEGGVTNWAGSVQSGFATEAYPSELEIHGIIGSDGNASSISSMNLGSGSYNETLGDGTWWEFVWFDQDSDGLVSSGDIYAVRTNATGDLSIAVYDLWADAWTGGPLASRD
;
A
#
# COMPACT_ATOMS: atom_id res chain seq x y z
N MET A 1 44.17 -71.46 39.72
CA MET A 1 45.04 -71.28 38.53
C MET A 1 44.94 -69.82 38.13
N ARG A 2 46.07 -69.10 38.22
CA ARG A 2 46.38 -67.75 37.67
C ARG A 2 45.50 -66.58 38.16
N VAL A 3 45.95 -65.80 39.15
CA VAL A 3 46.85 -64.60 39.08
C VAL A 3 45.97 -63.33 39.10
N LEU A 4 45.85 -62.62 40.24
CA LEU A 4 46.68 -61.47 40.69
C LEU A 4 46.51 -60.26 39.74
N LEU A 5 45.97 -59.09 40.11
CA LEU A 5 46.50 -58.03 41.01
C LEU A 5 45.34 -57.01 41.23
N ALA A 6 44.99 -56.56 42.43
CA ALA A 6 45.50 -55.36 43.13
C ALA A 6 45.26 -54.04 42.34
N VAL A 7 44.62 -53.00 42.87
CA VAL A 7 45.14 -52.01 43.86
C VAL A 7 43.92 -51.13 44.28
N VAL A 8 43.48 -51.13 45.56
CA VAL A 8 43.80 -50.13 46.63
C VAL A 8 43.30 -48.71 46.25
N PHE A 9 42.19 -48.19 46.78
CA PHE A 9 41.91 -47.61 48.12
C PHE A 9 41.83 -46.06 48.04
N MET A 10 40.99 -45.49 48.91
CA MET A 10 40.78 -44.07 49.26
C MET A 10 39.72 -43.30 48.41
N ILE A 11 38.48 -43.06 48.86
CA ILE A 11 37.91 -42.40 50.07
C ILE A 11 37.85 -40.86 49.95
N ILE A 12 36.61 -40.34 50.06
CA ILE A 12 36.15 -38.98 50.48
C ILE A 12 36.30 -37.81 49.49
N SER A 13 35.17 -37.28 49.00
CA SER A 13 34.60 -35.96 49.38
C SER A 13 33.44 -35.52 48.45
N THR A 14 32.23 -35.36 49.01
CA THR A 14 31.15 -34.46 48.54
C THR A 14 31.58 -32.98 48.68
N PRO A 15 30.84 -31.91 48.28
CA PRO A 15 29.51 -31.77 47.64
C PRO A 15 29.48 -30.67 46.53
N LEU A 16 28.28 -30.17 46.19
CA LEU A 16 27.92 -28.88 45.55
C LEU A 16 27.66 -28.92 44.03
N SER A 17 26.36 -28.98 43.73
CA SER A 17 25.69 -28.20 42.71
C SER A 17 26.27 -26.78 42.63
N GLY A 18 27.05 -26.52 41.58
CA GLY A 18 27.42 -25.19 41.13
C GLY A 18 26.63 -24.87 39.88
N CYS A 19 25.90 -23.75 39.90
CA CYS A 19 25.44 -23.10 38.69
C CYS A 19 26.65 -22.89 37.77
N LEU A 20 26.49 -23.19 36.49
CA LEU A 20 27.36 -22.62 35.46
C LEU A 20 27.08 -21.12 35.45
N GLU A 21 27.76 -20.40 36.34
CA GLU A 21 28.00 -18.97 36.18
C GLU A 21 29.04 -18.90 35.05
N VAL A 22 28.53 -18.77 33.82
CA VAL A 22 29.37 -18.40 32.69
C VAL A 22 29.88 -17.01 33.05
N GLU A 23 31.20 -16.87 33.16
CA GLU A 23 31.83 -15.55 33.28
C GLU A 23 31.30 -14.70 32.12
N GLU A 24 30.52 -13.65 32.43
CA GLU A 24 30.27 -12.57 31.50
C GLU A 24 31.63 -11.93 31.22
N ASP A 25 32.28 -12.33 30.13
CA ASP A 25 33.37 -11.56 29.56
C ASP A 25 32.80 -10.17 29.30
N ALA A 26 33.17 -9.22 30.17
CA ALA A 26 32.74 -7.84 30.08
C ALA A 26 33.14 -7.31 28.71
N CYS A 27 32.16 -7.23 27.82
CA CYS A 27 32.38 -6.81 26.46
C CYS A 27 32.91 -5.36 26.47
N PRO A 28 34.13 -5.12 25.95
CA PRO A 28 34.75 -3.82 26.02
C PRO A 28 34.20 -2.92 24.90
N ASP A 29 33.27 -2.04 25.24
CA ASP A 29 32.78 -0.87 24.49
C ASP A 29 32.25 -1.09 23.04
N SER A 30 31.12 -0.42 22.77
CA SER A 30 30.36 -0.18 21.51
C SER A 30 30.03 -1.34 20.55
N ASN A 31 30.73 -2.47 20.56
CA ASN A 31 30.57 -3.56 19.56
C ASN A 31 30.13 -4.89 20.18
N CYS A 32 29.38 -4.83 21.28
CA CYS A 32 28.89 -6.01 21.97
C CYS A 32 27.73 -6.67 21.22
N PHE A 33 27.75 -8.00 21.12
CA PHE A 33 26.62 -8.78 20.69
C PHE A 33 26.15 -9.72 21.82
N PRO A 34 24.87 -9.65 22.23
CA PRO A 34 23.93 -8.58 21.89
C PRO A 34 24.41 -7.21 22.41
N LEU A 35 23.82 -6.14 21.88
CA LEU A 35 24.06 -4.77 22.32
C LEU A 35 23.81 -4.65 23.82
N THR A 36 24.55 -3.74 24.46
CA THR A 36 24.24 -3.32 25.83
C THR A 36 23.12 -2.27 25.82
N SER A 37 22.45 -2.07 26.96
CA SER A 37 21.44 -1.03 27.12
C SER A 37 21.99 0.36 26.76
N ASP A 38 23.21 0.67 27.19
CA ASP A 38 23.88 1.94 26.87
C ASP A 38 24.16 2.09 25.37
N ALA A 39 24.65 1.04 24.71
CA ALA A 39 24.93 1.07 23.28
C ALA A 39 23.65 1.22 22.43
N LEU A 40 22.56 0.54 22.81
CA LEU A 40 21.27 0.72 22.15
C LEU A 40 20.73 2.15 22.38
N ASN A 41 20.87 2.69 23.59
CA ASN A 41 20.45 4.07 23.87
C ASN A 41 21.24 5.10 23.08
N GLU A 42 22.53 4.87 22.80
CA GLU A 42 23.33 5.71 21.91
C GLU A 42 22.74 5.73 20.49
N ILE A 43 22.41 4.56 19.93
CA ILE A 43 21.73 4.44 18.63
C ILE A 43 20.39 5.19 18.66
N LEU A 44 19.52 4.90 19.63
CA LEU A 44 18.18 5.49 19.70
C LEU A 44 18.18 7.01 19.93
N SER A 45 19.25 7.55 20.52
CA SER A 45 19.41 8.99 20.73
C SER A 45 19.68 9.78 19.44
N ASP A 46 20.08 9.10 18.37
CA ASP A 46 20.17 9.68 17.03
C ASP A 46 18.77 9.72 16.40
N SER A 47 18.29 10.91 16.06
CA SER A 47 17.01 11.12 15.38
C SER A 47 16.95 10.52 13.97
N SER A 48 18.10 10.11 13.41
CA SER A 48 18.21 9.42 12.11
C SER A 48 18.42 7.91 12.23
N SER A 49 18.38 7.35 13.45
CA SER A 49 18.55 5.90 13.66
C SER A 49 17.44 5.05 13.02
N PHE A 50 16.29 5.66 12.75
CA PHE A 50 15.20 5.06 11.99
C PHE A 50 14.68 6.04 10.94
N ASP A 51 14.93 5.74 9.67
CA ASP A 51 14.46 6.53 8.53
C ASP A 51 14.14 5.60 7.36
N VAL A 52 12.84 5.40 7.12
CA VAL A 52 12.35 4.55 6.02
C VAL A 52 12.78 5.06 4.65
N LEU A 53 12.92 6.38 4.48
CA LEU A 53 13.40 6.95 3.23
C LEU A 53 14.88 6.61 3.01
N ALA A 54 15.71 6.70 4.06
CA ALA A 54 17.09 6.23 3.99
C ALA A 54 17.15 4.73 3.68
N TYR A 55 16.28 3.92 4.28
CA TYR A 55 16.24 2.47 4.02
C TYR A 55 15.81 2.16 2.59
N SER A 56 14.87 2.92 2.03
CA SER A 56 14.48 2.78 0.62
C SER A 56 15.69 2.99 -0.29
N GLN A 57 16.59 3.93 0.01
CA GLN A 57 17.81 4.13 -0.79
C GLN A 57 18.87 3.04 -0.59
N MET A 58 18.83 2.32 0.54
CA MET A 58 19.76 1.24 0.87
C MET A 58 19.38 -0.10 0.25
N PHE A 59 18.08 -0.37 0.07
CA PHE A 59 17.56 -1.67 -0.35
C PHE A 59 16.73 -1.57 -1.62
N GLU A 60 17.13 -2.31 -2.67
CA GLU A 60 16.39 -2.43 -3.94
C GLU A 60 14.99 -3.05 -3.74
N ARG A 61 14.86 -3.90 -2.71
CA ARG A 61 13.61 -4.54 -2.30
C ARG A 61 13.36 -4.25 -0.83
N LEU A 62 12.28 -3.52 -0.56
CA LEU A 62 11.90 -3.06 0.78
C LEU A 62 10.39 -3.14 0.94
N ARG A 63 9.92 -3.72 2.05
CA ARG A 63 8.52 -3.65 2.49
C ARG A 63 8.47 -3.09 3.89
N VAL A 64 7.62 -2.09 4.10
CA VAL A 64 7.32 -1.55 5.42
C VAL A 64 5.85 -1.78 5.71
N GLN A 65 5.60 -2.44 6.82
CA GLN A 65 4.26 -2.73 7.31
C GLN A 65 4.03 -1.97 8.61
N THR A 66 2.85 -1.38 8.77
CA THR A 66 2.44 -0.76 10.02
C THR A 66 1.05 -1.24 10.40
N THR A 67 0.81 -1.45 11.68
CA THR A 67 -0.49 -1.81 12.23
C THR A 67 -0.72 -0.99 13.48
N SER A 68 -1.72 -0.13 13.45
CA SER A 68 -2.20 0.63 14.60
C SER A 68 -3.57 0.09 14.98
N SER A 69 -3.76 -0.32 16.22
CA SER A 69 -5.10 -0.73 16.67
C SER A 69 -5.41 -0.24 18.07
N SER A 70 -6.68 0.03 18.31
CA SER A 70 -7.19 0.45 19.60
C SER A 70 -8.57 -0.12 19.90
N THR A 71 -8.89 -0.26 21.18
CA THR A 71 -10.23 -0.61 21.63
C THR A 71 -10.86 0.54 22.41
N VAL A 72 -11.85 1.20 21.82
CA VAL A 72 -12.55 2.33 22.46
C VAL A 72 -13.99 1.93 22.75
N GLN A 73 -14.39 1.98 24.02
CA GLN A 73 -15.75 1.62 24.47
C GLN A 73 -16.21 0.22 24.00
N GLY A 74 -15.27 -0.73 23.92
CA GLY A 74 -15.54 -2.10 23.46
C GLY A 74 -15.64 -2.26 21.94
N GLN A 75 -15.36 -1.21 21.17
CA GLN A 75 -15.22 -1.30 19.71
C GLN A 75 -13.75 -1.31 19.33
N PHE A 76 -13.35 -2.36 18.62
CA PHE A 76 -12.01 -2.51 18.06
C PHE A 76 -11.89 -1.73 16.76
N GLY A 77 -10.81 -0.96 16.62
CA GLY A 77 -10.41 -0.30 15.39
C GLY A 77 -8.97 -0.71 15.04
N GLU A 78 -8.70 -0.97 13.77
CA GLU A 78 -7.35 -1.22 13.25
C GLU A 78 -7.17 -0.50 11.92
N VAL A 79 -5.99 0.10 11.74
CA VAL A 79 -5.49 0.57 10.46
C VAL A 79 -4.16 -0.14 10.20
N HIS A 80 -4.08 -0.82 9.07
CA HIS A 80 -2.90 -1.52 8.61
C HIS A 80 -2.48 -0.98 7.24
N TRP A 81 -1.18 -0.77 7.09
CA TRP A 81 -0.55 -0.43 5.82
C TRP A 81 0.55 -1.44 5.53
N SER A 82 0.70 -1.81 4.26
CA SER A 82 1.86 -2.53 3.76
C SER A 82 2.28 -1.90 2.45
N VAL A 83 3.42 -1.21 2.45
CA VAL A 83 3.98 -0.59 1.24
C VAL A 83 5.26 -1.30 0.90
N ALA A 84 5.42 -1.69 -0.36
CA ALA A 84 6.58 -2.40 -0.85
C ALA A 84 7.07 -1.83 -2.16
N LYS A 85 8.38 -1.91 -2.37
CA LYS A 85 9.03 -1.69 -3.64
C LYS A 85 9.89 -2.89 -4.02
N ASP A 86 9.96 -3.16 -5.31
CA ASP A 86 10.81 -4.16 -5.93
C ASP A 86 11.41 -3.57 -7.21
N GLU A 87 12.61 -2.98 -7.08
CA GLU A 87 13.29 -2.34 -8.20
C GLU A 87 13.73 -3.33 -9.28
N ALA A 88 13.97 -4.60 -8.92
CA ALA A 88 14.39 -5.61 -9.88
C ALA A 88 13.27 -5.92 -10.90
N ASN A 89 12.04 -5.98 -10.41
CA ASN A 89 10.84 -6.19 -11.25
C ASN A 89 10.19 -4.87 -11.69
N GLN A 90 10.68 -3.73 -11.21
CA GLN A 90 10.05 -2.40 -11.37
C GLN A 90 8.57 -2.43 -10.95
N LEU A 91 8.30 -3.08 -9.81
CA LEU A 91 6.97 -3.20 -9.23
C LEU A 91 6.92 -2.53 -7.86
N ARG A 92 5.74 -2.02 -7.51
CA ARG A 92 5.41 -1.54 -6.17
C ARG A 92 4.09 -2.12 -5.73
N SER A 93 3.91 -2.27 -4.41
CA SER A 93 2.64 -2.69 -3.81
C SER A 93 2.25 -1.70 -2.72
N ILE A 94 0.99 -1.29 -2.73
CA ILE A 94 0.39 -0.43 -1.71
C ILE A 94 -0.88 -1.13 -1.21
N GLU A 95 -0.81 -1.67 0.00
CA GLU A 95 -1.93 -2.31 0.69
C GLU A 95 -2.41 -1.44 1.86
N THR A 96 -3.73 -1.31 1.98
CA THR A 96 -4.43 -0.68 3.10
C THR A 96 -5.51 -1.59 3.62
N ARG A 97 -5.55 -1.79 4.94
CA ARG A 97 -6.66 -2.47 5.61
C ARG A 97 -7.17 -1.64 6.77
N VAL A 98 -8.48 -1.39 6.78
CA VAL A 98 -9.17 -0.70 7.88
C VAL A 98 -10.21 -1.65 8.46
N THR A 99 -10.14 -1.91 9.76
CA THR A 99 -11.10 -2.74 10.48
C THR A 99 -11.83 -1.91 11.53
N LEU A 100 -13.16 -1.97 11.52
CA LEU A 100 -14.04 -1.34 12.49
C LEU A 100 -15.04 -2.37 13.02
N GLY A 101 -14.83 -2.82 14.25
CA GLY A 101 -15.59 -3.91 14.86
C GLY A 101 -15.44 -5.20 14.06
N THR A 102 -16.50 -5.65 13.40
CA THR A 102 -16.50 -6.85 12.55
C THR A 102 -16.41 -6.55 11.06
N TYR A 103 -16.34 -5.27 10.67
CA TYR A 103 -16.20 -4.86 9.27
C TYR A 103 -14.74 -4.60 8.97
N SER A 104 -14.25 -5.15 7.85
CA SER A 104 -12.91 -4.88 7.36
C SER A 104 -12.98 -4.53 5.88
N MET A 105 -12.27 -3.48 5.49
CA MET A 105 -12.03 -3.09 4.11
C MET A 105 -10.55 -3.26 3.85
N ASN A 106 -10.21 -4.06 2.84
CA ASN A 106 -8.83 -4.33 2.47
C ASN A 106 -8.66 -4.02 0.99
N ASN A 107 -7.72 -3.15 0.65
CA ASN A 107 -7.39 -2.80 -0.71
C ASN A 107 -5.90 -3.00 -0.93
N GLU A 108 -5.51 -3.46 -2.11
CA GLU A 108 -4.10 -3.55 -2.50
C GLU A 108 -3.97 -3.21 -3.98
N VAL A 109 -2.94 -2.44 -4.35
CA VAL A 109 -2.58 -2.20 -5.74
C VAL A 109 -1.14 -2.64 -5.94
N ILE A 110 -0.91 -3.51 -6.91
CA ILE A 110 0.42 -3.91 -7.39
C ILE A 110 0.58 -3.36 -8.82
N GLU A 111 1.58 -2.52 -9.04
CA GLU A 111 1.73 -1.77 -10.29
C GLU A 111 3.20 -1.44 -10.61
N GLY A 112 3.43 -0.90 -11.82
CA GLY A 112 4.75 -0.49 -12.31
C GLY A 112 5.02 -0.87 -13.77
N GLY A 113 4.18 -1.74 -14.35
CA GLY A 113 4.18 -2.09 -15.78
C GLY A 113 2.82 -1.82 -16.42
N GLU A 114 2.62 -2.33 -17.65
CA GLU A 114 1.37 -2.07 -18.39
C GLU A 114 0.12 -2.72 -17.80
N THR A 115 0.33 -3.74 -16.97
CA THR A 115 -0.70 -4.47 -16.24
C THR A 115 -0.54 -4.17 -14.76
N THR A 116 -1.67 -3.96 -14.08
CA THR A 116 -1.72 -3.78 -12.63
C THR A 116 -2.64 -4.82 -12.01
N ASN A 117 -2.46 -5.12 -10.73
CA ASN A 117 -3.42 -5.91 -9.97
C ASN A 117 -4.05 -5.06 -8.89
N ILE A 118 -5.38 -5.12 -8.81
CA ILE A 118 -6.16 -4.36 -7.86
C ILE A 118 -6.95 -5.35 -7.02
N ARG A 119 -6.73 -5.35 -5.71
CA ARG A 119 -7.54 -6.08 -4.75
C ARG A 119 -8.55 -5.15 -4.11
N ILE A 120 -9.81 -5.58 -4.08
CA ILE A 120 -10.87 -4.93 -3.31
C ILE A 120 -11.54 -6.00 -2.44
N GLY A 121 -11.41 -5.85 -1.12
CA GLY A 121 -11.73 -6.89 -0.16
C GLY A 121 -10.87 -8.13 -0.38
N ASN A 122 -11.50 -9.20 -0.88
CA ASN A 122 -10.86 -10.49 -1.15
C ASN A 122 -10.84 -10.85 -2.65
N VAL A 123 -11.24 -9.93 -3.53
CA VAL A 123 -11.32 -10.17 -4.97
C VAL A 123 -10.22 -9.38 -5.66
N TRP A 124 -9.56 -10.03 -6.62
CA TRP A 124 -8.48 -9.46 -7.43
C TRP A 124 -8.98 -9.18 -8.84
N PHE A 125 -8.53 -8.07 -9.40
CA PHE A 125 -8.82 -7.63 -10.75
C PHE A 125 -7.53 -7.24 -11.48
N GLU A 126 -7.52 -7.42 -12.81
CA GLU A 126 -6.51 -6.91 -13.73
C GLU A 126 -6.85 -5.45 -14.07
N GLY A 127 -5.98 -4.52 -13.70
CA GLY A 127 -5.99 -3.17 -14.22
C GLY A 127 -4.97 -2.98 -15.33
N ARG A 128 -4.93 -1.77 -15.89
CA ARG A 128 -3.99 -1.41 -16.96
C ARG A 128 -3.47 0.02 -16.80
N ASP A 129 -2.27 0.24 -17.30
CA ASP A 129 -1.63 1.54 -17.44
C ASP A 129 -0.81 1.53 -18.75
N ARG A 130 -1.22 2.30 -19.76
CA ARG A 130 -0.51 2.33 -21.05
C ARG A 130 0.76 3.17 -21.06
N ALA A 131 1.03 3.94 -20.00
CA ALA A 131 2.23 4.74 -19.86
C ALA A 131 2.83 4.59 -18.45
N PRO A 132 3.23 3.38 -18.06
CA PRO A 132 3.66 3.11 -16.71
C PRO A 132 4.86 3.95 -16.31
N LYS A 133 4.73 4.60 -15.16
CA LYS A 133 5.80 5.37 -14.52
C LYS A 133 6.07 4.79 -13.15
N TYR A 134 6.95 3.78 -13.11
CA TYR A 134 7.46 3.29 -11.84
C TYR A 134 8.13 4.44 -11.07
N SER A 135 7.66 4.65 -9.84
CA SER A 135 8.28 5.53 -8.86
C SER A 135 8.38 4.79 -7.53
N ASP A 136 9.43 5.10 -6.78
CA ASP A 136 9.58 4.60 -5.41
C ASP A 136 8.41 5.11 -4.55
N PRO A 137 7.56 4.21 -4.01
CA PRO A 137 6.40 4.62 -3.24
C PRO A 137 6.77 5.34 -1.93
N PHE A 138 7.96 5.08 -1.36
CA PHE A 138 8.40 5.75 -0.14
C PHE A 138 8.78 7.21 -0.41
N GLU A 139 9.43 7.49 -1.54
CA GLU A 139 9.69 8.87 -1.98
C GLU A 139 8.39 9.61 -2.30
N GLU A 140 7.45 8.93 -2.96
CA GLU A 140 6.13 9.50 -3.28
C GLU A 140 5.35 9.87 -2.01
N PHE A 141 5.21 8.95 -1.05
CA PHE A 141 4.53 9.25 0.21
C PHE A 141 5.23 10.34 1.03
N ALA A 142 6.56 10.40 1.02
CA ALA A 142 7.30 11.49 1.68
C ALA A 142 6.98 12.87 1.05
N GLN A 143 6.85 12.93 -0.27
CA GLN A 143 6.46 14.16 -0.97
C GLN A 143 4.99 14.52 -0.70
N LEU A 144 4.08 13.55 -0.81
CA LEU A 144 2.65 13.77 -0.58
C LEU A 144 2.36 14.23 0.84
N SER A 145 2.98 13.60 1.84
CA SER A 145 2.86 14.01 3.25
C SER A 145 3.46 15.38 3.55
N SER A 146 4.46 15.81 2.79
CA SER A 146 5.00 17.18 2.89
C SER A 146 4.06 18.23 2.29
N ILE A 147 3.33 17.88 1.23
CA ILE A 147 2.37 18.76 0.55
C ILE A 147 1.08 18.88 1.38
N ASP A 148 0.56 17.76 1.87
CA ASP A 148 -0.61 17.72 2.75
C ASP A 148 -0.32 16.95 4.05
N PRO A 149 0.21 17.62 5.08
CA PRO A 149 0.52 16.97 6.36
C PRO A 149 -0.69 16.40 7.10
N ASN A 150 -1.92 16.76 6.71
CA ASN A 150 -3.15 16.26 7.34
C ASN A 150 -3.82 15.14 6.52
N GLY A 151 -3.21 14.70 5.43
CA GLY A 151 -3.70 13.59 4.63
C GLY A 151 -3.57 12.24 5.34
N GLU A 152 -4.14 11.21 4.74
CA GLU A 152 -4.06 9.83 5.23
C GLU A 152 -2.84 9.14 4.61
N TRP A 153 -1.71 9.18 5.32
CA TRP A 153 -0.45 8.60 4.87
C TRP A 153 -0.04 7.43 5.75
N PRO A 154 0.72 6.46 5.22
CA PRO A 154 1.31 5.43 6.06
C PRO A 154 2.20 6.04 7.17
N PRO A 155 2.09 5.59 8.44
CA PRO A 155 2.87 6.13 9.55
C PRO A 155 4.30 5.56 9.58
N PHE A 156 5.09 5.84 8.56
CA PHE A 156 6.47 5.35 8.43
C PHE A 156 7.50 6.11 9.25
N GLY A 157 7.12 7.23 9.87
CA GLY A 157 7.98 7.97 10.79
C GLY A 157 7.83 7.45 12.22
N PHE A 158 8.95 7.13 12.87
CA PHE A 158 9.00 6.86 14.31
C PHE A 158 10.18 7.62 14.93
N ASP A 159 9.90 8.51 15.89
CA ASP A 159 10.95 9.24 16.62
C ASP A 159 11.53 8.34 17.72
N THR A 160 12.68 7.73 17.45
CA THR A 160 13.38 6.86 18.39
C THR A 160 13.88 7.58 19.64
N THR A 161 14.07 8.91 19.58
CA THR A 161 14.61 9.67 20.71
C THR A 161 13.66 9.66 21.91
N VAL A 162 12.36 9.48 21.68
CA VAL A 162 11.33 9.43 22.74
C VAL A 162 11.39 8.14 23.58
N ILE A 163 12.04 7.10 23.04
CA ILE A 163 12.27 5.82 23.73
C ILE A 163 13.73 5.63 24.12
N SER A 164 14.58 6.64 23.89
CA SER A 164 15.96 6.63 24.36
C SER A 164 16.04 6.81 25.89
N GLY A 165 17.07 6.24 26.51
CA GLY A 165 17.31 6.31 27.96
C GLY A 165 16.46 5.33 28.79
N LEU A 166 15.82 4.36 28.15
CA LEU A 166 15.17 3.25 28.84
C LEU A 166 16.19 2.19 29.25
N GLU A 167 15.84 1.39 30.26
CA GLU A 167 16.60 0.21 30.64
C GLU A 167 16.18 -0.97 29.76
N TRP A 168 17.04 -1.34 28.82
CA TRP A 168 16.76 -2.38 27.84
C TRP A 168 17.24 -3.74 28.30
N ARG A 169 16.36 -4.74 28.15
CA ARG A 169 16.75 -6.14 28.17
C ARG A 169 16.92 -6.62 26.73
N ILE A 170 18.13 -7.04 26.39
CA ILE A 170 18.50 -7.38 25.00
C ILE A 170 18.93 -8.85 24.94
N THR A 171 18.42 -9.55 23.94
CA THR A 171 18.80 -10.92 23.58
C THR A 171 19.16 -10.98 22.11
N GLY A 172 20.08 -11.85 21.70
CA GLY A 172 20.45 -11.96 20.28
C GLY A 172 20.82 -13.37 19.85
N ASP A 173 20.72 -13.61 18.55
CA ASP A 173 21.22 -14.79 17.84
C ASP A 173 22.37 -14.39 16.91
N GLU A 174 23.59 -14.82 17.26
CA GLU A 174 24.80 -14.50 16.50
C GLU A 174 24.79 -15.06 15.07
N THR A 175 24.00 -16.11 14.80
CA THR A 175 23.99 -16.75 13.48
C THR A 175 23.26 -15.90 12.45
N SER A 176 22.14 -15.31 12.84
CA SER A 176 21.32 -14.42 12.02
C SER A 176 21.68 -12.94 12.21
N LEU A 177 22.53 -12.62 13.19
CA LEU A 177 22.80 -11.25 13.66
C LEU A 177 21.52 -10.52 14.08
N GLN A 178 20.53 -11.26 14.57
CA GLN A 178 19.24 -10.74 15.02
C GLN A 178 19.29 -10.44 16.52
N GLN A 179 18.70 -9.34 16.94
CA GLN A 179 18.62 -8.93 18.32
C GLN A 179 17.22 -8.42 18.64
N VAL A 180 16.71 -8.78 19.81
CA VAL A 180 15.42 -8.30 20.32
C VAL A 180 15.67 -7.58 21.64
N ALA A 181 15.26 -6.32 21.69
CA ALA A 181 15.34 -5.47 22.86
C ALA A 181 13.94 -5.19 23.39
N SER A 182 13.73 -5.33 24.70
CA SER A 182 12.46 -5.02 25.36
C SER A 182 12.67 -4.07 26.53
N ALA A 183 11.81 -3.07 26.64
CA ALA A 183 11.76 -2.15 27.77
C ALA A 183 10.31 -1.78 28.11
N THR A 184 10.10 -1.23 29.29
CA THR A 184 8.79 -0.76 29.74
C THR A 184 8.93 0.63 30.33
N ASN A 185 8.11 1.58 29.87
CA ASN A 185 8.00 2.89 30.48
C ASN A 185 6.76 2.94 31.40
N SER A 186 6.31 4.12 31.81
CA SER A 186 5.16 4.24 32.72
C SER A 186 3.82 3.79 32.13
N SER A 187 3.69 3.71 30.80
CA SER A 187 2.43 3.42 30.12
C SER A 187 2.50 2.34 29.04
N HIS A 188 3.67 2.08 28.47
CA HIS A 188 3.87 1.18 27.33
C HIS A 188 4.97 0.16 27.58
N THR A 189 4.78 -1.04 27.03
CA THR A 189 5.87 -1.98 26.73
C THR A 189 6.34 -1.72 25.31
N ILE A 190 7.66 -1.62 25.12
CA ILE A 190 8.29 -1.41 23.82
C ILE A 190 9.17 -2.61 23.52
N VAL A 191 9.05 -3.12 22.30
CA VAL A 191 9.91 -4.18 21.75
C VAL A 191 10.52 -3.65 20.46
N LEU A 192 11.84 -3.79 20.33
CA LEU A 192 12.59 -3.46 19.13
C LEU A 192 13.25 -4.72 18.60
N GLU A 193 13.23 -4.90 17.29
CA GLU A 193 14.05 -5.88 16.60
C GLU A 193 15.11 -5.17 15.80
N LEU A 194 16.36 -5.62 15.95
CA LEU A 194 17.49 -5.13 15.18
C LEU A 194 18.15 -6.29 14.43
N MET A 195 18.60 -6.03 13.21
CA MET A 195 19.30 -7.03 12.39
C MET A 195 20.58 -6.45 11.78
N GLY A 196 21.56 -7.33 11.55
CA GLY A 196 22.78 -7.02 10.83
C GLY A 196 23.93 -6.49 11.69
N ASP A 197 25.03 -6.18 11.03
CA ASP A 197 26.24 -5.59 11.62
C ASP A 197 26.81 -4.54 10.63
N PRO A 198 26.66 -3.22 10.89
CA PRO A 198 26.05 -2.64 12.08
C PRO A 198 24.53 -2.90 12.18
N PRO A 199 23.97 -3.00 13.40
CA PRO A 199 22.55 -3.30 13.59
C PRO A 199 21.65 -2.15 13.14
N ILE A 200 20.61 -2.48 12.36
CA ILE A 200 19.54 -1.56 11.95
C ILE A 200 18.21 -1.99 12.54
N ILE A 201 17.31 -1.05 12.84
CA ILE A 201 15.98 -1.34 13.40
C ILE A 201 15.09 -1.91 12.30
N THR A 202 14.52 -3.09 12.53
CA THR A 202 13.67 -3.80 11.55
C THR A 202 12.26 -4.08 12.08
N SER A 203 12.04 -3.96 13.40
CA SER A 203 10.70 -3.93 13.98
C SER A 203 10.63 -2.96 15.15
N ILE A 204 9.50 -2.27 15.29
CA ILE A 204 9.16 -1.42 16.43
C ILE A 204 7.74 -1.77 16.86
N GLU A 205 7.60 -2.26 18.09
CA GLU A 205 6.31 -2.60 18.67
C GLU A 205 6.11 -1.83 19.96
N THR A 206 4.93 -1.22 20.12
CA THR A 206 4.54 -0.54 21.36
C THR A 206 3.16 -1.02 21.78
N TYR A 207 3.01 -1.32 23.07
CA TYR A 207 1.79 -1.88 23.65
C TYR A 207 1.38 -1.10 24.90
N ALA A 208 0.20 -0.50 24.90
CA ALA A 208 -0.43 0.12 26.08
C ALA A 208 -1.42 -0.87 26.71
N GLY A 209 -0.90 -1.88 27.41
CA GLY A 209 -1.73 -2.98 27.90
C GLY A 209 -2.39 -3.74 26.75
N ASP A 210 -3.68 -4.04 26.89
CA ASP A 210 -4.50 -4.72 25.86
C ASP A 210 -5.35 -3.72 25.04
N GLU A 211 -5.21 -2.42 25.29
CA GLU A 211 -6.11 -1.39 24.75
C GLU A 211 -5.60 -0.76 23.46
N GLU A 212 -4.30 -0.51 23.36
CA GLU A 212 -3.66 0.13 22.20
C GLU A 212 -2.36 -0.57 21.83
N GLN A 213 -2.12 -0.75 20.54
CA GLN A 213 -0.86 -1.28 20.00
C GLN A 213 -0.49 -0.57 18.70
N PHE A 214 0.82 -0.42 18.49
CA PHE A 214 1.43 -0.02 17.24
C PHE A 214 2.56 -0.99 16.92
N ILE A 215 2.54 -1.55 15.72
CA ILE A 215 3.56 -2.47 15.21
C ILE A 215 4.05 -1.92 13.88
N LEU A 216 5.36 -1.76 13.73
CA LEU A 216 6.03 -1.45 12.48
C LEU A 216 7.02 -2.57 12.20
N THR A 217 7.04 -3.10 10.98
CA THR A 217 7.96 -4.17 10.56
C THR A 217 8.55 -3.86 9.19
N ILE A 218 9.82 -4.20 9.01
CA ILE A 218 10.59 -3.99 7.78
C ILE A 218 11.13 -5.32 7.28
N SER A 219 10.78 -5.66 6.04
CA SER A 219 11.34 -6.79 5.31
C SER A 219 12.20 -6.29 4.14
N THR A 220 13.27 -7.02 3.82
CA THR A 220 14.17 -6.69 2.71
C THR A 220 14.56 -7.94 1.92
N GLY A 221 15.09 -7.75 0.71
CA GLY A 221 15.62 -8.85 -0.12
C GLY A 221 14.52 -9.72 -0.74
N GLU A 222 14.78 -11.03 -0.86
CA GLU A 222 13.90 -11.98 -1.56
C GLU A 222 12.52 -12.15 -0.91
N GLU A 223 12.37 -11.87 0.39
CA GLU A 223 11.06 -11.93 1.06
C GLU A 223 10.06 -10.92 0.50
N VAL A 224 10.55 -9.84 -0.13
CA VAL A 224 9.74 -8.74 -0.65
C VAL A 224 9.36 -8.92 -2.12
N GLU A 225 9.95 -9.89 -2.83
CA GLU A 225 9.75 -10.08 -4.27
C GLU A 225 8.28 -9.93 -4.67
N LEU A 226 8.01 -8.98 -5.56
CA LEU A 226 6.67 -8.69 -6.04
C LEU A 226 6.45 -9.36 -7.38
N ALA A 227 5.23 -9.84 -7.59
CA ALA A 227 4.79 -10.42 -8.84
C ALA A 227 3.35 -10.04 -9.13
N LEU A 228 3.03 -9.94 -10.42
CA LEU A 228 1.65 -9.82 -10.87
C LEU A 228 1.01 -11.21 -10.94
N LEU A 229 -0.26 -11.25 -10.59
CA LEU A 229 -1.19 -12.34 -10.79
C LEU A 229 -1.73 -12.29 -12.23
N ASP A 230 -1.80 -13.48 -12.83
CA ASP A 230 -2.36 -13.69 -14.16
C ASP A 230 -3.84 -14.15 -14.08
N ASP A 231 -4.53 -14.15 -15.23
CA ASP A 231 -5.87 -14.70 -15.41
C ASP A 231 -6.95 -14.07 -14.49
N LEU A 232 -6.82 -12.78 -14.18
CA LEU A 232 -7.80 -12.03 -13.39
C LEU A 232 -8.92 -11.45 -14.26
N GLU A 233 -10.06 -11.16 -13.64
CA GLU A 233 -11.12 -10.38 -14.26
C GLU A 233 -10.65 -8.94 -14.47
N ARG A 234 -10.92 -8.36 -15.63
CA ARG A 234 -10.46 -7.02 -15.98
C ARG A 234 -11.32 -5.96 -15.31
N ALA A 235 -10.69 -5.04 -14.59
CA ALA A 235 -11.34 -3.88 -14.03
C ALA A 235 -11.58 -2.83 -15.14
N PRO A 236 -12.81 -2.35 -15.34
CA PRO A 236 -13.05 -1.28 -16.26
C PRO A 236 -12.46 0.02 -15.71
N LEU A 237 -12.09 0.91 -16.63
CA LEU A 237 -11.40 2.14 -16.33
C LEU A 237 -12.23 3.09 -15.42
N GLY A 238 -11.64 3.68 -14.39
CA GLY A 238 -12.34 4.51 -13.38
C GLY A 238 -12.87 5.87 -13.86
N PHE A 239 -13.09 6.06 -15.16
CA PHE A 239 -13.56 7.33 -15.72
C PHE A 239 -15.07 7.48 -15.55
N ALA A 240 -15.46 8.47 -14.76
CA ALA A 240 -16.84 8.88 -14.52
C ALA A 240 -17.07 10.30 -15.04
N PRO A 241 -17.96 10.51 -16.02
CA PRO A 241 -18.29 11.83 -16.52
C PRO A 241 -19.00 12.71 -15.47
N ASP A 242 -18.84 14.02 -15.63
CA ASP A 242 -19.43 15.07 -14.81
C ASP A 242 -20.94 15.16 -14.98
N SER A 243 -21.59 15.88 -14.06
CA SER A 243 -23.03 16.11 -14.14
C SER A 243 -23.43 16.96 -15.34
N ALA A 244 -24.59 16.68 -15.91
CA ALA A 244 -25.15 17.43 -17.02
C ALA A 244 -25.45 18.90 -16.64
N PHE A 245 -25.37 19.79 -17.61
CA PHE A 245 -25.85 21.16 -17.51
C PHE A 245 -26.62 21.60 -18.77
N LEU A 246 -27.62 22.46 -18.57
CA LEU A 246 -28.43 23.01 -19.65
C LEU A 246 -27.80 24.30 -20.20
N SER A 247 -27.64 24.38 -21.51
CA SER A 247 -27.22 25.61 -22.20
C SER A 247 -28.41 26.35 -22.83
N GLU A 248 -28.17 27.60 -23.27
CA GLU A 248 -29.15 28.34 -24.06
C GLU A 248 -29.64 27.51 -25.27
N GLY A 249 -30.94 27.57 -25.56
CA GLY A 249 -31.57 26.79 -26.62
C GLY A 249 -32.10 25.41 -26.20
N GLY A 250 -32.03 25.05 -24.91
CA GLY A 250 -32.59 23.79 -24.40
C GLY A 250 -31.75 22.56 -24.75
N VAL A 251 -30.45 22.76 -24.97
CA VAL A 251 -29.48 21.69 -25.23
C VAL A 251 -28.90 21.22 -23.90
N THR A 252 -28.88 19.91 -23.70
CA THR A 252 -28.22 19.25 -22.57
C THR A 252 -26.76 18.99 -22.93
N ASN A 253 -25.84 19.33 -22.03
CA ASN A 253 -24.41 19.17 -22.24
C ASN A 253 -23.79 18.43 -21.05
N TRP A 254 -22.80 17.60 -21.35
CA TRP A 254 -21.82 17.08 -20.41
C TRP A 254 -20.47 17.56 -20.93
N ALA A 255 -19.65 18.18 -20.08
CA ALA A 255 -18.32 18.58 -20.47
C ALA A 255 -17.44 18.67 -19.23
N GLY A 256 -16.21 18.18 -19.35
CA GLY A 256 -15.28 18.12 -18.25
C GLY A 256 -13.91 17.64 -18.73
N SER A 257 -13.04 17.39 -17.76
CA SER A 257 -11.74 16.77 -17.98
C SER A 257 -11.63 15.44 -17.23
N VAL A 258 -10.78 14.53 -17.70
CA VAL A 258 -10.34 13.38 -16.90
C VAL A 258 -9.71 13.89 -15.60
N GLN A 259 -10.01 13.23 -14.47
CA GLN A 259 -9.65 13.74 -13.14
C GLN A 259 -8.13 13.83 -12.94
N SER A 260 -7.69 14.74 -12.06
CA SER A 260 -6.29 14.79 -11.62
C SER A 260 -5.92 13.53 -10.85
N GLY A 261 -4.71 13.01 -11.06
CA GLY A 261 -4.25 11.78 -10.39
C GLY A 261 -4.81 10.50 -11.01
N PHE A 262 -5.40 10.60 -12.20
CA PHE A 262 -5.76 9.47 -13.01
C PHE A 262 -4.49 8.72 -13.46
N ALA A 263 -4.26 7.54 -12.89
CA ALA A 263 -3.03 6.75 -13.04
C ALA A 263 -3.25 5.42 -13.79
N THR A 264 -4.40 5.27 -14.45
CA THR A 264 -4.75 4.07 -15.23
C THR A 264 -5.01 4.48 -16.68
N GLU A 265 -3.96 4.72 -17.44
CA GLU A 265 -4.05 5.19 -18.82
C GLU A 265 -4.48 4.06 -19.77
N ALA A 266 -5.28 4.40 -20.78
CA ALA A 266 -5.76 3.48 -21.80
C ALA A 266 -5.66 4.08 -23.20
N TYR A 267 -5.77 3.24 -24.23
CA TYR A 267 -5.91 3.77 -25.59
C TYR A 267 -7.32 4.31 -25.81
N PRO A 268 -7.50 5.48 -26.46
CA PRO A 268 -8.83 5.99 -26.79
C PRO A 268 -9.67 5.01 -27.64
N SER A 269 -9.02 4.13 -28.41
CA SER A 269 -9.70 3.09 -29.18
C SER A 269 -10.34 1.99 -28.32
N GLU A 270 -9.96 1.86 -27.05
CA GLU A 270 -10.50 0.87 -26.12
C GLU A 270 -11.75 1.37 -25.38
N LEU A 271 -12.15 2.63 -25.58
CA LEU A 271 -13.25 3.25 -24.85
C LEU A 271 -14.30 3.82 -25.80
N GLU A 272 -15.56 3.65 -25.44
CA GLU A 272 -16.71 4.24 -26.12
C GLU A 272 -17.51 5.11 -25.16
N ILE A 273 -17.85 6.33 -25.55
CA ILE A 273 -18.76 7.19 -24.81
C ILE A 273 -20.16 7.09 -25.40
N HIS A 274 -21.16 6.85 -24.56
CA HIS A 274 -22.54 6.58 -24.97
C HIS A 274 -23.49 7.65 -24.46
N GLY A 275 -24.36 8.13 -25.35
CA GLY A 275 -25.58 8.85 -24.99
C GLY A 275 -26.64 7.86 -24.54
N ILE A 276 -27.17 8.06 -23.32
CA ILE A 276 -28.14 7.17 -22.69
C ILE A 276 -29.45 7.90 -22.45
N ILE A 277 -30.56 7.23 -22.79
CA ILE A 277 -31.92 7.64 -22.41
C ILE A 277 -32.49 6.63 -21.42
N GLY A 278 -33.19 7.16 -20.41
CA GLY A 278 -33.84 6.40 -19.36
C GLY A 278 -33.01 6.31 -18.09
N SER A 279 -33.67 5.86 -17.04
CA SER A 279 -33.11 5.64 -15.71
C SER A 279 -33.15 4.15 -15.35
N ASP A 280 -32.21 3.74 -14.49
CA ASP A 280 -32.16 2.40 -13.88
C ASP A 280 -32.29 1.23 -14.90
N GLY A 281 -33.14 0.25 -14.58
CA GLY A 281 -33.43 -0.94 -15.39
C GLY A 281 -34.08 -0.68 -16.76
N ASN A 282 -34.38 0.57 -17.11
CA ASN A 282 -34.91 0.94 -18.43
C ASN A 282 -33.95 1.80 -19.27
N ALA A 283 -32.77 2.13 -18.75
CA ALA A 283 -31.73 2.82 -19.49
C ALA A 283 -31.30 2.04 -20.76
N SER A 284 -31.05 2.78 -21.84
CA SER A 284 -30.58 2.26 -23.12
C SER A 284 -29.58 3.22 -23.76
N SER A 285 -28.50 2.68 -24.33
CA SER A 285 -27.61 3.45 -25.19
C SER A 285 -28.28 3.65 -26.55
N ILE A 286 -28.28 4.89 -27.04
CA ILE A 286 -28.95 5.28 -28.29
C ILE A 286 -28.02 5.88 -29.33
N SER A 287 -26.84 6.33 -28.91
CA SER A 287 -25.79 6.92 -29.75
C SER A 287 -24.47 6.73 -29.03
N SER A 288 -23.37 6.56 -29.77
CA SER A 288 -22.05 6.36 -29.18
C SER A 288 -20.92 6.87 -30.06
N MET A 289 -19.76 7.08 -29.45
CA MET A 289 -18.51 7.41 -30.13
C MET A 289 -17.36 6.65 -29.48
N ASN A 290 -16.57 5.94 -30.28
CA ASN A 290 -15.26 5.47 -29.87
C ASN A 290 -14.31 6.68 -29.71
N LEU A 291 -13.63 6.82 -28.56
CA LEU A 291 -12.84 8.02 -28.25
C LEU A 291 -11.69 8.24 -29.25
N GLY A 292 -11.17 7.18 -29.86
CA GLY A 292 -10.19 7.26 -30.95
C GLY A 292 -10.67 7.99 -32.20
N SER A 293 -11.96 8.26 -32.34
CA SER A 293 -12.52 9.07 -33.43
C SER A 293 -12.33 10.58 -33.23
N GLY A 294 -12.12 11.03 -31.99
CA GLY A 294 -11.99 12.44 -31.61
C GLY A 294 -13.29 13.26 -31.68
N SER A 295 -14.10 13.10 -32.72
CA SER A 295 -15.43 13.73 -32.76
C SER A 295 -16.42 12.92 -33.57
N TYR A 296 -17.70 13.00 -33.18
CA TYR A 296 -18.79 12.30 -33.83
C TYR A 296 -20.08 13.09 -33.69
N ASN A 297 -20.91 13.09 -34.73
CA ASN A 297 -22.27 13.60 -34.64
C ASN A 297 -23.24 12.66 -35.36
N GLU A 298 -24.44 12.57 -34.81
CA GLU A 298 -25.53 11.81 -35.38
C GLU A 298 -26.84 12.57 -35.21
N THR A 299 -27.73 12.46 -36.19
CA THR A 299 -29.12 12.90 -36.08
C THR A 299 -30.02 11.71 -36.37
N LEU A 300 -30.81 11.33 -35.37
CA LEU A 300 -31.77 10.25 -35.41
C LEU A 300 -32.99 10.63 -36.26
N GLY A 301 -33.78 9.63 -36.65
CA GLY A 301 -34.92 9.81 -37.55
C GLY A 301 -36.05 10.69 -37.00
N ASP A 302 -36.10 10.92 -35.69
CA ASP A 302 -37.05 11.80 -35.00
C ASP A 302 -36.56 13.25 -34.87
N GLY A 303 -35.34 13.55 -35.36
CA GLY A 303 -34.72 14.88 -35.26
C GLY A 303 -33.95 15.11 -33.96
N THR A 304 -33.86 14.12 -33.07
CA THR A 304 -32.92 14.14 -31.96
C THR A 304 -31.51 13.99 -32.50
N TRP A 305 -30.57 14.80 -32.02
CA TRP A 305 -29.17 14.74 -32.40
C TRP A 305 -28.27 14.62 -31.18
N TRP A 306 -27.13 14.00 -31.41
CA TRP A 306 -26.05 13.86 -30.44
C TRP A 306 -24.74 14.29 -31.09
N GLU A 307 -23.93 15.00 -30.33
CA GLU A 307 -22.59 15.44 -30.69
C GLU A 307 -21.64 15.04 -29.57
N PHE A 308 -20.55 14.39 -29.94
CA PHE A 308 -19.51 13.90 -29.04
C PHE A 308 -18.18 14.47 -29.49
N VAL A 309 -17.37 14.88 -28.53
CA VAL A 309 -16.03 15.38 -28.74
C VAL A 309 -15.13 14.81 -27.65
N TRP A 310 -13.98 14.33 -28.08
CA TRP A 310 -12.83 13.90 -27.27
C TRP A 310 -11.61 14.69 -27.74
N PHE A 311 -10.86 15.23 -26.79
CA PHE A 311 -9.66 15.99 -27.06
C PHE A 311 -8.56 15.59 -26.09
N ASP A 312 -7.58 14.88 -26.64
CA ASP A 312 -6.30 14.58 -26.00
C ASP A 312 -5.52 15.90 -25.83
N GLN A 313 -5.45 16.38 -24.58
CA GLN A 313 -5.00 17.74 -24.29
C GLN A 313 -3.48 17.86 -24.30
N ASP A 314 -2.76 16.85 -23.82
CA ASP A 314 -1.31 16.85 -23.76
C ASP A 314 -0.65 16.16 -24.98
N SER A 315 -1.49 15.59 -25.87
CA SER A 315 -1.10 14.93 -27.12
C SER A 315 -0.23 13.68 -26.89
N ASP A 316 -0.48 12.96 -25.80
CA ASP A 316 0.20 11.70 -25.47
C ASP A 316 -0.41 10.47 -26.18
N GLY A 317 -1.58 10.63 -26.81
CA GLY A 317 -2.29 9.58 -27.53
C GLY A 317 -3.04 8.60 -26.64
N LEU A 318 -3.18 8.90 -25.35
CA LEU A 318 -3.83 8.08 -24.34
C LEU A 318 -5.11 8.76 -23.85
N VAL A 319 -5.79 8.08 -22.93
CA VAL A 319 -6.82 8.67 -22.08
C VAL A 319 -6.17 8.90 -20.72
N SER A 320 -5.80 10.14 -20.46
CA SER A 320 -4.97 10.53 -19.31
C SER A 320 -5.52 11.78 -18.60
N SER A 321 -4.97 12.06 -17.41
CA SER A 321 -5.41 13.18 -16.57
C SER A 321 -5.32 14.52 -17.31
N GLY A 322 -6.45 15.21 -17.44
CA GLY A 322 -6.55 16.52 -18.09
C GLY A 322 -7.21 16.48 -19.46
N ASP A 323 -7.30 15.32 -20.12
CA ASP A 323 -8.01 15.20 -21.39
C ASP A 323 -9.46 15.62 -21.29
N ILE A 324 -9.99 16.21 -22.36
CA ILE A 324 -11.28 16.88 -22.36
C ILE A 324 -12.28 16.09 -23.17
N TYR A 325 -13.50 15.97 -22.62
CA TYR A 325 -14.65 15.44 -23.35
C TYR A 325 -15.80 16.44 -23.34
N ALA A 326 -16.64 16.37 -24.36
CA ALA A 326 -17.92 17.07 -24.40
C ALA A 326 -18.96 16.23 -25.14
N VAL A 327 -20.15 16.11 -24.56
CA VAL A 327 -21.32 15.48 -25.18
C VAL A 327 -22.49 16.46 -25.14
N ARG A 328 -23.19 16.59 -26.26
CA ARG A 328 -24.27 17.57 -26.41
C ARG A 328 -25.45 16.93 -27.12
N THR A 329 -26.66 17.27 -26.70
CA THR A 329 -27.88 16.75 -27.32
C THR A 329 -29.07 17.68 -27.15
N ASN A 330 -30.00 17.65 -28.10
CA ASN A 330 -31.34 18.22 -27.95
C ASN A 330 -32.38 17.19 -27.46
N ALA A 331 -31.96 15.97 -27.06
CA ALA A 331 -32.83 15.00 -26.45
C ALA A 331 -33.49 15.57 -25.18
N THR A 332 -34.64 15.00 -24.80
CA THR A 332 -35.38 15.40 -23.60
C THR A 332 -35.75 14.17 -22.77
N GLY A 333 -36.01 14.36 -21.48
CA GLY A 333 -36.34 13.28 -20.54
C GLY A 333 -35.18 12.96 -19.60
N ASP A 334 -35.13 11.72 -19.11
CA ASP A 334 -34.05 11.22 -18.28
C ASP A 334 -32.86 10.89 -19.17
N LEU A 335 -31.80 11.70 -19.09
CA LEU A 335 -30.61 11.57 -19.92
C LEU A 335 -29.38 11.35 -19.04
N SER A 336 -28.46 10.55 -19.55
CA SER A 336 -27.12 10.38 -18.97
C SER A 336 -26.11 10.06 -20.05
N ILE A 337 -24.84 10.03 -19.66
CA ILE A 337 -23.77 9.43 -20.44
C ILE A 337 -23.07 8.39 -19.57
N ALA A 338 -22.50 7.38 -20.22
CA ALA A 338 -21.60 6.42 -19.59
C ALA A 338 -20.50 6.06 -20.58
N VAL A 339 -19.42 5.53 -20.07
CA VAL A 339 -18.36 4.96 -20.90
C VAL A 339 -18.45 3.43 -20.85
N TYR A 340 -18.23 2.81 -22.00
CA TYR A 340 -18.08 1.37 -22.12
C TYR A 340 -16.62 1.07 -22.41
N ASP A 341 -16.03 0.20 -21.58
CA ASP A 341 -14.65 -0.23 -21.69
C ASP A 341 -14.58 -1.52 -22.50
N LEU A 342 -14.10 -1.44 -23.74
CA LEU A 342 -14.01 -2.58 -24.65
C LEU A 342 -12.96 -3.60 -24.21
N TRP A 343 -11.95 -3.20 -23.43
CA TRP A 343 -10.93 -4.10 -22.93
C TRP A 343 -11.44 -4.93 -21.75
N ALA A 344 -12.19 -4.29 -20.85
CA ALA A 344 -12.82 -4.95 -19.70
C ALA A 344 -14.18 -5.60 -20.03
N ASP A 345 -14.78 -5.27 -21.17
CA ASP A 345 -16.13 -5.69 -21.58
C ASP A 345 -17.23 -5.21 -20.61
N ALA A 346 -17.04 -4.06 -19.97
CA ALA A 346 -17.88 -3.57 -18.87
C ALA A 346 -18.14 -2.05 -18.92
N TRP A 347 -19.23 -1.63 -18.27
CA TRP A 347 -19.63 -0.21 -18.19
C TRP A 347 -18.94 0.52 -17.04
N THR A 348 -18.55 1.77 -17.27
CA THR A 348 -18.01 2.69 -16.27
C THR A 348 -19.04 3.76 -15.94
N GLY A 349 -19.64 3.66 -14.76
CA GLY A 349 -20.63 4.60 -14.26
C GLY A 349 -21.97 4.61 -15.02
N GLY A 350 -22.83 5.56 -14.63
CA GLY A 350 -24.18 5.69 -15.19
C GLY A 350 -25.13 4.53 -14.85
N PRO A 351 -26.37 4.57 -15.36
CA PRO A 351 -27.42 3.59 -15.03
C PRO A 351 -27.19 2.20 -15.64
N LEU A 352 -26.17 2.03 -16.51
CA LEU A 352 -25.85 0.75 -17.15
C LEU A 352 -24.78 -0.04 -16.41
N ALA A 353 -23.96 0.59 -15.56
CA ALA A 353 -22.94 -0.09 -14.75
C ALA A 353 -23.48 -0.99 -13.63
N SER A 354 -24.79 -0.96 -13.36
CA SER A 354 -25.43 -1.78 -12.33
C SER A 354 -26.12 -3.04 -12.88
N ARG A 355 -25.90 -3.37 -14.16
CA ARG A 355 -26.62 -4.45 -14.87
C ARG A 355 -25.87 -5.77 -15.00
N ASP A 356 -24.69 -5.88 -14.42
CA ASP A 356 -23.89 -7.10 -14.46
C ASP A 356 -24.35 -8.15 -13.43
#